data_AF-A0A519F6S1-F1
#
_entry.id   AF-A0A519F6S1-F1
#
_cell.length_a   1.000
_cell.length_b   1.000
_cell.length_c   1.000
_cell.angle_alpha   90.00
_cell.angle_beta   90.00
_cell.angle_gamma   90.00
#
_symmetry.space_group_name_H-M   'P 1'
#
loop_
_entity.id
_entity.type
_entity.pdbx_description
1 polymer ?
#
loop_
_entity_poly.entity_id
_entity_poly.type
_entity_poly.pdbx_seq_one_letter_code
_entity_poly.pdbx_strand_id
1 'polypeptide(L)'
;MSYVIDRRLNGKNKSTVNRQRFLRRYRDHIKKAVEEAVSRRSITDMEHGEQISIPGRDIDEPVLHHGRGGKQTVVHPGNKEFTTGEHIARPQGGGGGKGPGKAGNSGEGMDEFVFQITQEEFLEFMFEDLELPNLVKRNLSGTDTFKTVRAGISNEGNPSRINIIRTLRSAHARRIALSGSSRAKLRQVQAELERLRIEEPDNFGDIQELEIEAAKLQARIRRVPYLDTFDLKYNLLVKQPNPSS
;
A
#
# COMPACT_ATOMS: atom_id res chain seq x y z
N MET A 1 48.81 -38.07 -10.11
CA MET A 1 47.42 -37.56 -10.00
C MET A 1 47.05 -36.96 -11.35
N SER A 2 46.17 -37.61 -12.12
CA SER A 2 45.78 -37.12 -13.45
C SER A 2 44.70 -36.05 -13.33
N TYR A 3 45.05 -34.82 -13.66
CA TYR A 3 44.08 -33.74 -13.87
C TYR A 3 43.42 -33.94 -15.23
N VAL A 4 42.12 -34.21 -15.22
CA VAL A 4 41.31 -34.29 -16.44
C VAL A 4 40.76 -32.89 -16.71
N ILE A 5 41.32 -32.22 -17.71
CA ILE A 5 40.80 -30.94 -18.21
C ILE A 5 39.86 -31.26 -19.38
N ASP A 6 38.55 -31.10 -19.15
CA ASP A 6 37.52 -31.25 -20.18
C ASP A 6 37.54 -30.03 -21.12
N ARG A 7 37.79 -30.26 -22.41
CA ARG A 7 37.90 -29.22 -23.45
C ARG A 7 36.70 -29.17 -24.38
N ARG A 8 35.62 -29.91 -24.07
CA ARG A 8 34.42 -29.93 -24.91
C ARG A 8 33.80 -28.54 -24.94
N LEU A 9 33.41 -28.09 -26.15
CA LEU A 9 32.59 -26.90 -26.31
C LEU A 9 31.22 -27.21 -25.68
N ASN A 10 31.04 -26.84 -24.41
CA ASN A 10 29.75 -26.94 -23.75
C ASN A 10 28.73 -26.23 -24.63
N GLY A 11 27.69 -26.96 -25.07
CA GLY A 11 26.57 -26.36 -25.78
C GLY A 11 26.04 -25.20 -24.93
N LYS A 12 26.24 -23.97 -25.40
CA LYS A 12 26.18 -22.70 -24.66
C LYS A 12 24.86 -22.39 -23.92
N ASN A 13 23.87 -23.29 -23.98
CA ASN A 13 22.52 -23.07 -23.45
C ASN A 13 22.17 -23.96 -22.25
N LYS A 14 23.05 -24.87 -21.81
CA LYS A 14 22.79 -25.67 -20.59
C LYS A 14 22.98 -24.84 -19.31
N SER A 15 23.91 -23.89 -19.32
CA SER A 15 24.17 -23.00 -18.19
C SER A 15 23.03 -22.00 -17.96
N THR A 16 22.40 -21.50 -19.02
CA THR A 16 21.33 -20.49 -18.92
C THR A 16 20.06 -21.08 -18.31
N VAL A 17 19.63 -22.27 -18.75
CA VAL A 17 18.45 -22.95 -18.19
C VAL A 17 18.69 -23.37 -16.74
N ASN A 18 19.88 -23.86 -16.40
CA ASN A 18 20.23 -24.19 -15.02
C ASN A 18 20.31 -22.93 -14.14
N ARG A 19 20.88 -21.83 -14.64
CA ARG A 19 20.91 -20.53 -13.96
C ARG A 19 19.51 -20.02 -13.70
N GLN A 20 18.61 -20.05 -14.68
CA GLN A 20 17.22 -19.62 -14.53
C GLN A 20 16.46 -20.49 -13.51
N ARG A 21 16.65 -21.81 -13.55
CA ARG A 21 16.06 -22.73 -12.55
C ARG A 21 16.61 -22.46 -11.16
N PHE A 22 17.90 -22.17 -11.04
CA PHE A 22 18.55 -21.82 -9.78
C PHE A 22 18.00 -20.49 -9.22
N LEU A 23 18.00 -19.42 -10.02
CA LEU A 23 17.42 -18.12 -9.64
C LEU A 23 15.96 -18.27 -9.18
N ARG A 24 15.19 -19.14 -9.84
CA ARG A 24 13.82 -19.44 -9.43
C ARG A 24 13.72 -20.27 -8.15
N ARG A 25 14.59 -21.28 -7.96
CA ARG A 25 14.60 -22.16 -6.77
C ARG A 25 15.08 -21.43 -5.52
N TYR A 26 16.07 -20.54 -5.66
CA TYR A 26 16.71 -19.82 -4.56
C TYR A 26 16.33 -18.35 -4.50
N ARG A 27 15.20 -17.98 -5.12
CA ARG A 27 14.71 -16.59 -5.18
C ARG A 27 14.69 -15.92 -3.80
N ASP A 28 14.14 -16.60 -2.80
CA ASP A 28 14.00 -16.06 -1.44
C ASP A 28 15.35 -15.86 -0.74
N HIS A 29 16.33 -16.71 -1.02
CA HIS A 29 17.68 -16.58 -0.45
C HIS A 29 18.47 -15.46 -1.12
N ILE A 30 18.38 -15.37 -2.45
CA ILE A 30 18.96 -14.28 -3.22
C ILE A 30 18.39 -12.95 -2.75
N LYS A 31 17.07 -12.88 -2.57
CA LYS A 31 16.38 -11.69 -2.08
C LYS A 31 16.87 -11.24 -0.70
N LYS A 32 16.92 -12.15 0.28
CA LYS A 32 17.47 -11.84 1.62
C LYS A 32 18.91 -11.35 1.56
N ALA A 33 19.73 -11.97 0.72
CA ALA A 33 21.13 -11.57 0.57
C ALA A 33 21.26 -10.18 -0.09
N VAL A 34 20.41 -9.86 -1.07
CA VAL A 34 20.33 -8.53 -1.68
C VAL A 34 19.88 -7.47 -0.67
N GLU A 35 18.87 -7.74 0.16
CA GLU A 35 18.46 -6.82 1.24
C GLU A 35 19.60 -6.54 2.23
N GLU A 36 20.31 -7.58 2.64
CA GLU A 36 21.45 -7.46 3.54
C GLU A 36 22.61 -6.68 2.89
N ALA A 37 22.86 -6.90 1.60
CA ALA A 37 23.86 -6.17 0.81
C ALA A 37 23.54 -4.68 0.68
N VAL A 38 22.29 -4.33 0.36
CA VAL A 38 21.82 -2.94 0.27
C VAL A 38 21.99 -2.21 1.60
N SER A 39 21.69 -2.88 2.72
CA SER A 39 21.85 -2.28 4.06
C SER A 39 23.30 -1.90 4.40
N ARG A 40 24.28 -2.59 3.80
CA ARG A 40 25.71 -2.43 4.10
C ARG A 40 26.42 -1.43 3.19
N ARG A 41 25.84 -1.04 2.05
CA ARG A 41 26.51 -0.22 1.02
C ARG A 41 25.92 1.19 0.91
N SER A 42 26.74 2.15 0.46
CA SER A 42 26.23 3.44 -0.01
C SER A 42 25.64 3.31 -1.42
N ILE A 43 24.51 3.98 -1.66
CA ILE A 43 23.74 4.01 -2.93
C ILE A 43 24.59 4.39 -4.17
N THR A 44 25.78 4.95 -3.98
CA THR A 44 26.65 5.47 -5.05
C THR A 44 27.41 4.41 -5.85
N ASP A 45 27.46 3.15 -5.41
CA ASP A 45 28.36 2.14 -5.97
C ASP A 45 27.61 0.98 -6.69
N MET A 46 26.41 1.27 -7.21
CA MET A 46 25.49 0.29 -7.82
C MET A 46 25.81 -0.10 -9.28
N GLU A 47 26.93 0.35 -9.84
CA GLU A 47 27.30 0.08 -11.25
C GLU A 47 27.92 -1.31 -11.47
N HIS A 48 28.41 -1.94 -10.41
CA HIS A 48 29.09 -3.24 -10.48
C HIS A 48 28.16 -4.38 -10.07
N GLY A 49 28.13 -5.47 -10.84
CA GLY A 49 27.41 -6.70 -10.50
C GLY A 49 27.90 -7.29 -9.17
N GLU A 50 27.00 -7.94 -8.43
CA GLU A 50 27.28 -8.42 -7.08
C GLU A 50 27.61 -9.92 -7.04
N GLN A 51 28.56 -10.27 -6.17
CA GLN A 51 28.86 -11.66 -5.84
C GLN A 51 28.09 -12.04 -4.58
N ILE A 52 27.02 -12.79 -4.74
CA ILE A 52 26.20 -13.25 -3.63
C ILE A 52 26.62 -14.67 -3.27
N SER A 53 26.96 -14.85 -2.00
CA SER A 53 27.26 -16.15 -1.43
C SER A 53 26.03 -16.72 -0.74
N ILE A 54 25.60 -17.92 -1.13
CA ILE A 54 24.44 -18.58 -0.55
C ILE A 54 24.92 -19.70 0.39
N PRO A 55 24.44 -19.76 1.65
CA PRO A 55 24.80 -20.81 2.58
C PRO A 55 24.46 -22.20 2.00
N GLY A 56 25.44 -23.11 1.99
CA GLY A 56 25.29 -24.45 1.40
C GLY A 56 24.30 -25.39 2.12
N ARG A 57 23.81 -25.00 3.32
CA ARG A 57 22.90 -25.84 4.13
C ARG A 57 21.55 -26.15 3.45
N ASP A 58 21.11 -25.29 2.52
CA ASP A 58 19.82 -25.45 1.84
C ASP A 58 19.97 -25.97 0.39
N ILE A 59 21.16 -26.48 0.04
CA ILE A 59 21.49 -27.01 -1.30
C ILE A 59 21.40 -28.54 -1.36
N ASP A 60 21.12 -29.20 -0.23
CA ASP A 60 21.08 -30.67 -0.16
C ASP A 60 20.02 -31.27 -1.11
N GLU A 61 20.46 -32.14 -2.02
CA GLU A 61 19.59 -32.92 -2.90
C GLU A 61 19.33 -34.32 -2.30
N PRO A 62 18.08 -34.82 -2.34
CA PRO A 62 17.79 -36.16 -1.88
C PRO A 62 18.42 -37.19 -2.80
N VAL A 63 19.33 -38.00 -2.27
CA VAL A 63 19.93 -39.10 -3.02
C VAL A 63 18.97 -40.29 -3.00
N LEU A 64 18.47 -40.68 -4.17
CA LEU A 64 17.66 -41.87 -4.33
C LEU A 64 18.56 -43.10 -4.38
N HIS A 65 18.34 -44.05 -3.47
CA HIS A 65 18.98 -45.36 -3.49
C HIS A 65 17.93 -46.44 -3.73
N HIS A 66 18.29 -47.48 -4.48
CA HIS A 66 17.45 -48.68 -4.59
C HIS A 66 17.51 -49.46 -3.26
N GLY A 67 16.42 -49.43 -2.49
CA GLY A 67 16.23 -50.32 -1.35
C GLY A 67 15.90 -51.75 -1.78
N ARG A 68 16.16 -52.75 -0.93
CA ARG A 68 15.63 -54.11 -1.10
C ARG A 68 14.13 -54.11 -0.81
N GLY A 69 13.31 -53.67 -1.76
CA GLY A 69 11.85 -53.61 -1.63
C GLY A 69 11.17 -54.99 -1.66
N GLY A 70 9.93 -55.06 -1.17
CA GLY A 70 9.05 -56.24 -1.19
C GLY A 70 9.13 -57.14 0.07
N LYS A 71 8.23 -58.13 0.18
CA LYS A 71 8.35 -59.21 1.18
C LYS A 71 9.40 -60.21 0.70
N GLN A 72 10.65 -60.05 1.13
CA GLN A 72 11.69 -61.06 0.92
C GLN A 72 11.66 -62.11 2.03
N THR A 73 11.45 -63.37 1.66
CA THR A 73 11.65 -64.52 2.54
C THR A 73 13.06 -65.05 2.29
N VAL A 74 14.00 -64.71 3.16
CA VAL A 74 15.36 -65.25 3.10
C VAL A 74 15.38 -66.55 3.92
N VAL A 75 15.65 -67.68 3.27
CA VAL A 75 15.83 -68.97 3.97
C VAL A 75 17.29 -69.06 4.40
N HIS A 76 17.53 -68.99 5.70
CA HIS A 76 18.85 -69.25 6.26
C HIS A 76 18.98 -70.77 6.49
N PRO A 77 19.98 -71.46 5.92
CA PRO A 77 20.25 -72.84 6.30
C PRO A 77 20.63 -72.86 7.79
N GLY A 78 19.83 -73.51 8.63
CA GLY A 78 20.05 -73.56 10.08
C GLY A 78 21.31 -74.34 10.47
N ASN A 79 21.84 -74.07 11.66
CA ASN A 79 22.96 -74.81 12.24
C ASN A 79 22.52 -76.25 12.57
N LYS A 80 23.38 -77.25 12.29
CA LYS A 80 23.12 -78.66 12.63
C LYS A 80 23.34 -78.99 14.11
N GLU A 81 24.11 -78.16 14.81
CA GLU A 81 24.35 -78.24 16.25
C GLU A 81 24.16 -76.84 16.83
N PHE A 82 23.43 -76.73 17.96
CA PHE A 82 23.07 -75.45 18.58
C PHE A 82 23.55 -75.41 20.02
N THR A 83 24.22 -74.32 20.40
CA THR A 83 24.52 -73.99 21.80
C THR A 83 23.78 -72.72 22.19
N THR A 84 23.21 -72.70 23.40
CA THR A 84 22.44 -71.56 23.91
C THR A 84 23.32 -70.31 24.00
N GLY A 85 23.04 -69.31 23.15
CA GLY A 85 23.77 -68.04 23.07
C GLY A 85 24.37 -67.71 21.71
N GLU A 86 24.27 -68.61 20.73
CA GLU A 86 24.83 -68.40 19.39
C GLU A 86 24.04 -67.36 18.57
N HIS A 87 24.74 -66.36 18.02
CA HIS A 87 24.16 -65.31 17.17
C HIS A 87 24.56 -65.51 15.70
N ILE A 88 23.58 -65.47 14.79
CA ILE A 88 23.83 -65.52 13.35
C ILE A 88 24.50 -64.22 12.89
N ALA A 89 25.62 -64.32 12.16
CA ALA A 89 26.30 -63.17 11.59
C ALA A 89 25.37 -62.43 10.61
N ARG A 90 25.10 -61.14 10.86
CA ARG A 90 24.34 -60.31 9.91
C ARG A 90 25.13 -60.17 8.61
N PRO A 91 24.47 -60.27 7.43
CA PRO A 91 25.16 -60.04 6.17
C PRO A 91 25.79 -58.64 6.19
N GLN A 92 27.08 -58.53 5.83
CA GLN A 92 27.69 -57.23 5.60
C GLN A 92 26.92 -56.57 4.46
N GLY A 93 26.17 -55.51 4.79
CA GLY A 93 25.54 -54.67 3.78
C GLY A 93 26.60 -54.15 2.83
N GLY A 94 26.34 -54.26 1.52
CA GLY A 94 27.22 -53.74 0.48
C GLY A 94 27.60 -52.30 0.76
N GLY A 95 28.90 -52.00 0.59
CA GLY A 95 29.55 -50.77 1.03
C GLY A 95 28.78 -49.50 0.68
N GLY A 96 28.15 -48.91 1.70
CA GLY A 96 27.95 -47.48 1.74
C GLY A 96 29.31 -46.84 1.99
N GLY A 97 29.86 -46.18 0.97
CA GLY A 97 31.07 -45.39 1.10
C GLY A 97 30.96 -44.51 2.32
N LYS A 98 31.98 -44.60 3.18
CA LYS A 98 32.22 -43.71 4.31
C LYS A 98 32.32 -42.29 3.72
N GLY A 99 31.20 -41.56 3.73
CA GLY A 99 31.22 -40.14 3.43
C GLY A 99 32.21 -39.46 4.37
N PRO A 100 32.96 -38.45 3.90
CA PRO A 100 33.87 -37.71 4.76
C PRO A 100 33.09 -37.18 5.95
N GLY A 101 33.68 -37.36 7.14
CA GLY A 101 33.05 -36.95 8.39
C GLY A 101 32.67 -35.46 8.37
N LYS A 102 31.76 -35.10 9.28
CA LYS A 102 31.45 -33.72 9.63
C LYS A 102 32.73 -32.87 9.61
N ALA A 103 32.78 -31.89 8.72
CA ALA A 103 33.85 -30.90 8.71
C ALA A 103 33.92 -30.25 10.10
N GLY A 104 35.10 -30.35 10.73
CA GLY A 104 35.40 -29.58 11.92
C GLY A 104 35.38 -28.09 11.60
N ASN A 105 35.12 -27.26 12.61
CA ASN A 105 34.92 -25.82 12.51
C ASN A 105 36.19 -25.01 12.14
N SER A 106 37.18 -25.63 11.50
CA SER A 106 38.54 -25.08 11.32
C SER A 106 39.29 -25.68 10.12
N GLY A 107 38.61 -25.84 8.99
CA GLY A 107 39.26 -26.24 7.73
C GLY A 107 38.50 -25.67 6.56
N GLU A 108 39.22 -25.04 5.64
CA GLU A 108 38.74 -24.52 4.35
C GLU A 108 37.82 -25.53 3.66
N GLY A 109 36.52 -25.40 3.91
CA GLY A 109 35.48 -26.05 3.13
C GLY A 109 35.36 -25.28 1.84
N MET A 110 36.13 -25.67 0.83
CA MET A 110 35.82 -25.24 -0.53
C MET A 110 34.49 -25.89 -0.92
N ASP A 111 33.41 -25.13 -0.75
CA ASP A 111 32.51 -24.76 -1.84
C ASP A 111 31.36 -23.91 -1.25
N GLU A 112 31.69 -22.68 -0.87
CA GLU A 112 30.68 -21.63 -0.87
C GLU A 112 30.41 -21.30 -2.34
N PHE A 113 29.22 -21.66 -2.84
CA PHE A 113 28.86 -21.35 -4.22
C PHE A 113 28.65 -19.83 -4.35
N VAL A 114 29.69 -19.14 -4.79
CA VAL A 114 29.65 -17.71 -5.09
C VAL A 114 29.01 -17.51 -6.46
N PHE A 115 27.81 -16.91 -6.48
CA PHE A 115 27.12 -16.58 -7.72
C PHE A 115 27.27 -15.09 -8.04
N GLN A 116 27.55 -14.79 -9.31
CA GLN A 116 27.56 -13.43 -9.81
C GLN A 116 26.20 -13.08 -10.42
N ILE A 117 25.56 -12.05 -9.87
CA ILE A 117 24.31 -11.50 -10.36
C ILE A 117 24.61 -10.25 -11.21
N THR A 118 23.90 -10.08 -12.32
CA THR A 118 24.06 -8.88 -13.14
C THR A 118 23.44 -7.67 -12.45
N GLN A 119 23.83 -6.46 -12.85
CA GLN A 119 23.23 -5.24 -12.33
C GLN A 119 21.70 -5.22 -12.52
N GLU A 120 21.22 -5.62 -13.70
CA GLU A 120 19.79 -5.66 -14.02
C GLU A 120 19.02 -6.60 -13.08
N GLU A 121 19.55 -7.81 -12.84
CA GLU A 121 18.94 -8.79 -11.95
C GLU A 121 18.95 -8.30 -10.49
N PHE A 122 20.03 -7.66 -10.05
CA PHE A 122 20.11 -7.07 -8.71
C PHE A 122 19.03 -5.99 -8.50
N LEU A 123 18.87 -5.09 -9.48
CA LEU A 123 17.84 -4.05 -9.43
C LEU A 123 16.43 -4.66 -9.43
N GLU A 124 16.20 -5.72 -10.21
CA GLU A 124 14.91 -6.42 -10.24
C GLU A 124 14.54 -6.99 -8.85
N PHE A 125 15.47 -7.67 -8.17
CA PHE A 125 15.23 -8.20 -6.83
C PHE A 125 15.06 -7.10 -5.77
N MET A 126 15.79 -5.99 -5.89
CA MET A 126 15.67 -4.85 -4.96
C MET A 126 14.32 -4.13 -5.11
N PHE A 127 13.82 -4.00 -6.34
CA PHE A 127 12.54 -3.34 -6.62
C PHE A 127 11.32 -4.27 -6.56
N GLU A 128 11.49 -5.59 -6.41
CA GLU A 128 10.37 -6.53 -6.29
C GLU A 128 9.49 -6.25 -5.06
N ASP A 129 10.11 -5.80 -3.96
CA ASP A 129 9.41 -5.49 -2.69
C ASP A 129 9.11 -4.01 -2.49
N LEU A 130 9.78 -3.15 -3.24
CA LEU A 130 9.36 -1.77 -3.36
C LEU A 130 8.14 -1.80 -4.28
N GLU A 131 6.95 -1.95 -3.70
CA GLU A 131 5.66 -1.91 -4.41
C GLU A 131 5.56 -0.62 -5.24
N LEU A 132 6.11 -0.67 -6.45
CA LEU A 132 6.07 0.41 -7.43
C LEU A 132 5.15 0.06 -8.62
N PRO A 133 3.87 -0.39 -8.42
CA PRO A 133 2.91 -0.62 -9.50
C PRO A 133 2.72 0.56 -10.45
N ASN A 134 3.08 1.76 -9.97
CA ASN A 134 2.86 3.01 -10.68
C ASN A 134 4.05 3.43 -11.57
N LEU A 135 5.22 2.80 -11.44
CA LEU A 135 6.40 3.12 -12.26
C LEU A 135 6.21 2.62 -13.71
N VAL A 136 5.64 1.43 -13.89
CA VAL A 136 5.27 0.88 -15.20
C VAL A 136 4.25 1.79 -15.91
N LYS A 137 3.26 2.31 -15.18
CA LYS A 137 2.25 3.24 -15.73
C LYS A 137 2.88 4.55 -16.19
N ARG A 138 3.88 5.07 -15.44
CA ARG A 138 4.58 6.32 -15.76
C ARG A 138 5.39 6.24 -17.06
N ASN A 139 6.13 5.14 -17.28
CA ASN A 139 6.91 4.96 -18.52
C ASN A 139 6.02 4.94 -19.77
N LEU A 140 4.77 4.48 -19.64
CA LEU A 140 3.83 4.48 -20.75
C LEU A 140 3.07 5.80 -20.94
N SER A 141 2.77 6.55 -19.87
CA SER A 141 1.83 7.67 -19.97
C SER A 141 2.44 9.06 -19.81
N GLY A 142 3.59 9.23 -19.15
CA GLY A 142 4.16 10.57 -18.90
C GLY A 142 3.20 11.56 -18.20
N THR A 143 2.08 11.10 -17.67
CA THR A 143 1.00 11.95 -17.16
C THR A 143 1.09 12.09 -15.65
N ASP A 144 1.19 13.33 -15.18
CA ASP A 144 1.00 13.67 -13.77
C ASP A 144 -0.39 13.21 -13.30
N THR A 145 -0.42 12.38 -12.25
CA THR A 145 -1.68 11.92 -11.66
C THR A 145 -2.17 12.94 -10.63
N PHE A 146 -3.37 13.49 -10.86
CA PHE A 146 -4.00 14.43 -9.94
C PHE A 146 -5.12 13.74 -9.16
N LYS A 147 -5.14 13.96 -7.85
CA LYS A 147 -6.28 13.60 -6.99
C LYS A 147 -7.09 14.85 -6.68
N THR A 148 -8.40 14.78 -6.85
CA THR A 148 -9.29 15.86 -6.41
C THR A 148 -9.52 15.78 -4.91
N VAL A 149 -9.12 16.80 -4.17
CA VAL A 149 -9.26 16.90 -2.71
C VAL A 149 -10.19 18.05 -2.36
N ARG A 150 -10.99 17.88 -1.29
CA ARG A 150 -11.83 18.95 -0.74
C ARG A 150 -10.93 20.00 -0.10
N ALA A 151 -10.90 21.20 -0.68
CA ALA A 151 -10.02 22.29 -0.27
C ALA A 151 -10.77 23.42 0.46
N GLY A 152 -12.05 23.23 0.78
CA GLY A 152 -12.85 24.18 1.55
C GLY A 152 -14.09 24.66 0.80
N ILE A 153 -14.33 25.98 0.84
CA ILE A 153 -15.55 26.61 0.32
C ILE A 153 -15.17 27.80 -0.56
N SER A 154 -15.90 27.98 -1.65
CA SER A 154 -15.80 29.13 -2.55
C SER A 154 -17.13 29.89 -2.59
N ASN A 155 -17.10 31.17 -2.94
CA ASN A 155 -18.31 31.97 -3.18
C ASN A 155 -18.89 31.72 -4.59
N GLU A 156 -18.08 31.15 -5.49
CA GLU A 156 -18.46 30.86 -6.86
C GLU A 156 -18.08 29.42 -7.21
N GLY A 157 -18.90 28.78 -8.05
CA GLY A 157 -18.66 27.41 -8.46
C GLY A 157 -19.84 26.81 -9.24
N ASN A 158 -19.68 25.53 -9.59
CA ASN A 158 -20.74 24.77 -10.27
C ASN A 158 -21.95 24.58 -9.33
N PRO A 159 -23.20 24.87 -9.77
CA PRO A 159 -24.44 24.63 -9.02
C PRO A 159 -24.56 23.26 -8.36
N SER A 160 -24.04 22.20 -8.98
CA SER A 160 -24.06 20.84 -8.42
C SER A 160 -23.25 20.71 -7.14
N ARG A 161 -22.38 21.67 -6.83
CA ARG A 161 -21.51 21.68 -5.64
C ARG A 161 -21.93 22.73 -4.60
N ILE A 162 -23.13 23.28 -4.70
CA ILE A 162 -23.64 24.23 -3.70
C ILE A 162 -23.68 23.57 -2.31
N ASN A 163 -23.16 24.27 -1.32
CA ASN A 163 -23.30 23.94 0.08
C ASN A 163 -24.56 24.61 0.62
N ILE A 164 -25.66 23.86 0.64
CA ILE A 164 -27.00 24.38 1.00
C ILE A 164 -27.00 24.95 2.42
N ILE A 165 -26.44 24.22 3.39
CA ILE A 165 -26.47 24.62 4.81
C ILE A 165 -25.75 25.95 5.02
N ARG A 166 -24.55 26.11 4.44
CA ARG A 166 -23.77 27.34 4.60
C ARG A 166 -24.39 28.51 3.84
N THR A 167 -24.92 28.24 2.65
CA THR A 167 -25.64 29.23 1.84
C THR A 167 -26.85 29.77 2.59
N LEU A 168 -27.71 28.89 3.13
CA LEU A 168 -28.88 29.29 3.91
C LEU A 168 -28.49 30.04 5.19
N ARG A 169 -27.41 29.62 5.86
CA ARG A 169 -26.90 30.33 7.04
C ARG A 169 -26.45 31.75 6.70
N SER A 170 -25.68 31.92 5.62
CA SER A 170 -25.25 33.25 5.15
C SER A 170 -26.44 34.12 4.76
N ALA A 171 -27.40 33.57 4.02
CA ALA A 171 -28.61 34.28 3.62
C ALA A 171 -29.46 34.72 4.83
N HIS A 172 -29.61 33.84 5.83
CA HIS A 172 -30.32 34.16 7.05
C HIS A 172 -29.61 35.26 7.85
N ALA A 173 -28.28 35.19 7.97
CA ALA A 173 -27.49 36.20 8.66
C ALA A 173 -27.60 37.57 7.98
N ARG A 174 -27.46 37.63 6.65
CA ARG A 174 -27.68 38.86 5.85
C ARG A 174 -29.08 39.42 6.09
N ARG A 175 -30.11 38.58 6.07
CA ARG A 175 -31.48 39.01 6.29
C ARG A 175 -31.69 39.55 7.70
N ILE A 176 -31.12 38.94 8.73
CA ILE A 176 -31.13 39.49 10.09
C ILE A 176 -30.46 40.86 10.10
N ALA A 177 -29.27 40.99 9.53
CA ALA A 177 -28.51 42.24 9.54
C ALA A 177 -29.26 43.39 8.83
N LEU A 178 -29.82 43.14 7.65
CA LEU A 178 -30.51 44.15 6.84
C LEU A 178 -31.91 44.50 7.35
N SER A 179 -32.62 43.54 7.96
CA SER A 179 -34.00 43.74 8.44
C SER A 179 -34.12 43.99 9.95
N GLY A 180 -33.05 43.78 10.72
CA GLY A 180 -33.08 43.77 12.18
C GLY A 180 -33.61 45.07 12.79
N SER A 181 -33.09 46.21 12.36
CA SER A 181 -33.52 47.53 12.83
C SER A 181 -34.98 47.82 12.46
N SER A 182 -35.38 47.49 11.22
CA SER A 182 -36.75 47.70 10.74
C SER A 182 -37.74 46.80 11.48
N ARG A 183 -37.35 45.57 11.82
CA ARG A 183 -38.15 44.63 12.63
C ARG A 183 -38.30 45.09 14.07
N ALA A 184 -37.24 45.65 14.65
CA ALA A 184 -37.30 46.21 16.01
C ALA A 184 -38.27 47.40 16.07
N LYS A 185 -38.16 48.33 15.12
CA LYS A 185 -39.10 49.46 14.99
C LYS A 185 -40.53 49.00 14.74
N LEU A 186 -40.73 48.02 13.86
CA LEU A 186 -42.07 47.49 13.58
C LEU A 186 -42.73 46.95 14.84
N ARG A 187 -41.97 46.24 15.71
CA ARG A 187 -42.51 45.77 16.99
C ARG A 187 -42.90 46.90 17.94
N GLN A 188 -42.13 47.99 17.96
CA GLN A 188 -42.44 49.17 18.77
C GLN A 188 -43.72 49.85 18.28
N VAL A 189 -43.80 50.13 16.97
CA VAL A 189 -44.97 50.73 16.33
C VAL A 189 -46.21 49.85 16.52
N GLN A 190 -46.08 48.52 16.40
CA GLN A 190 -47.19 47.60 16.64
C GLN A 190 -47.68 47.62 18.09
N ALA A 191 -46.75 47.64 19.06
CA ALA A 191 -47.12 47.72 20.47
C ALA A 191 -47.81 49.06 20.82
N GLU A 192 -47.34 50.16 20.22
CA GLU A 192 -47.94 51.49 20.39
C GLU A 192 -49.34 51.58 19.76
N LEU A 193 -49.49 51.00 18.57
CA LEU A 193 -50.78 50.90 17.88
C LEU A 193 -51.78 50.05 18.67
N GLU A 194 -51.34 48.91 19.25
CA GLU A 194 -52.16 48.09 20.15
C GLU A 194 -52.57 48.88 21.40
N ARG A 195 -51.65 49.67 21.99
CA ARG A 195 -51.94 50.52 23.15
C ARG A 195 -52.98 51.59 22.83
N LEU A 196 -52.79 52.36 21.75
CA LEU A 196 -53.71 53.42 21.35
C LEU A 196 -55.11 52.89 21.03
N ARG A 197 -55.20 51.71 20.40
CA ARG A 197 -56.50 51.06 20.16
C ARG A 197 -57.27 50.70 21.43
N ILE A 198 -56.58 50.50 22.55
CA ILE A 198 -57.19 50.15 23.85
C ILE A 198 -57.48 51.41 24.68
N GLU A 199 -56.51 52.32 24.80
CA GLU A 199 -56.60 53.50 25.67
C GLU A 199 -57.40 54.64 25.02
N GLU A 200 -57.23 54.86 23.71
CA GLU A 200 -57.77 56.02 22.99
C GLU A 200 -58.32 55.61 21.60
N PRO A 201 -59.41 54.82 21.56
CA PRO A 201 -59.94 54.29 20.31
C PRO A 201 -60.45 55.37 19.33
N ASP A 202 -60.74 56.57 19.84
CA ASP A 202 -61.23 57.70 19.04
C ASP A 202 -60.10 58.51 18.37
N ASN A 203 -58.83 58.20 18.69
CA ASN A 203 -57.66 58.87 18.12
C ASN A 203 -57.32 58.31 16.71
N PHE A 204 -58.22 58.52 15.75
CA PHE A 204 -58.10 57.98 14.40
C PHE A 204 -56.88 58.51 13.63
N GLY A 205 -56.43 59.73 13.92
CA GLY A 205 -55.28 60.36 13.25
C GLY A 205 -53.99 59.59 13.54
N ASP A 206 -53.62 59.49 14.82
CA ASP A 206 -52.38 58.84 15.24
C ASP A 206 -52.38 57.33 14.89
N ILE A 207 -53.54 56.67 15.00
CA ILE A 207 -53.71 55.28 14.58
C ILE A 207 -53.41 55.12 13.09
N GLN A 208 -53.95 55.99 12.22
CA GLN A 208 -53.68 55.93 10.78
C GLN A 208 -52.20 56.19 10.45
N GLU A 209 -51.56 57.12 11.15
CA GLU A 209 -50.13 57.41 10.95
C GLU A 209 -49.25 56.20 11.29
N LEU A 210 -49.50 55.56 12.44
CA LEU A 210 -48.78 54.35 12.85
C LEU A 210 -49.06 53.16 11.93
N GLU A 211 -50.29 53.01 11.43
CA GLU A 211 -50.62 51.98 10.43
C GLU A 211 -49.83 52.17 9.14
N ILE A 212 -49.72 53.41 8.65
CA ILE A 212 -48.93 53.76 7.48
C ILE A 212 -47.44 53.49 7.73
N GLU A 213 -46.92 53.84 8.91
CA GLU A 213 -45.53 53.57 9.27
C GLU A 213 -45.25 52.06 9.35
N ALA A 214 -46.13 51.29 9.99
CA ALA A 214 -46.04 49.83 10.06
C ALA A 214 -46.03 49.20 8.66
N ALA A 215 -46.91 49.67 7.77
CA ALA A 215 -46.95 49.21 6.38
C ALA A 215 -45.64 49.50 5.62
N LYS A 216 -45.08 50.71 5.79
CA LYS A 216 -43.77 51.08 5.20
C LYS A 216 -42.64 50.20 5.71
N LEU A 217 -42.58 49.96 7.02
CA LEU A 217 -41.57 49.09 7.64
C LEU A 217 -41.71 47.64 7.17
N GLN A 218 -42.94 47.14 7.05
CA GLN A 218 -43.20 45.78 6.58
C GLN A 218 -42.84 45.61 5.10
N ALA A 219 -43.14 46.60 4.25
CA ALA A 219 -42.70 46.61 2.86
C ALA A 219 -41.17 46.60 2.74
N ARG A 220 -40.47 47.39 3.57
CA ARG A 220 -39.00 47.40 3.62
C ARG A 220 -38.41 46.05 4.00
N ILE A 221 -39.01 45.37 4.99
CA ILE A 221 -38.56 44.02 5.41
C ILE A 221 -38.81 42.98 4.29
N ARG A 222 -39.96 43.04 3.62
CA ARG A 222 -40.32 42.12 2.52
C ARG A 222 -39.44 42.31 1.29
N ARG A 223 -38.93 43.52 1.06
CA ARG A 223 -38.02 43.83 -0.06
C ARG A 223 -36.68 43.08 0.04
N VAL A 224 -36.27 42.63 1.23
CA VAL A 224 -35.03 41.86 1.41
C VAL A 224 -35.23 40.43 0.91
N PRO A 225 -34.51 39.98 -0.14
CA PRO A 225 -34.66 38.64 -0.70
C PRO A 225 -34.22 37.55 0.29
N TYR A 226 -34.88 36.39 0.22
CA TYR A 226 -34.52 35.22 1.02
C TYR A 226 -33.19 34.59 0.62
N LEU A 227 -32.82 34.68 -0.66
CA LEU A 227 -31.57 34.17 -1.20
C LEU A 227 -31.02 35.22 -2.15
N ASP A 228 -29.71 35.44 -2.10
CA ASP A 228 -28.98 36.36 -2.96
C ASP A 228 -27.70 35.69 -3.49
N THR A 229 -27.12 36.20 -4.58
CA THR A 229 -25.93 35.63 -5.21
C THR A 229 -24.71 35.66 -4.29
N PHE A 230 -24.59 36.71 -3.46
CA PHE A 230 -23.53 36.85 -2.45
C PHE A 230 -23.60 35.78 -1.35
N ASP A 231 -24.79 35.22 -1.10
CA ASP A 231 -24.98 34.22 -0.06
C ASP A 231 -24.53 32.83 -0.51
N LEU A 232 -24.42 32.59 -1.81
CA LEU A 232 -24.09 31.29 -2.37
C LEU A 232 -22.70 30.86 -1.91
N LYS A 233 -22.62 29.62 -1.43
CA LYS A 233 -21.38 28.95 -1.04
C LYS A 233 -21.29 27.61 -1.74
N TYR A 234 -20.13 27.31 -2.30
CA TYR A 234 -19.85 26.10 -3.06
C TYR A 234 -18.73 25.31 -2.42
N ASN A 235 -18.81 23.99 -2.47
CA ASN A 235 -17.72 23.12 -2.02
C ASN A 235 -16.56 23.19 -3.01
N LEU A 236 -15.40 23.63 -2.54
CA LEU A 236 -14.19 23.77 -3.34
C LEU A 236 -13.45 22.43 -3.43
N LEU A 237 -13.17 22.00 -4.66
CA LEU A 237 -12.33 20.84 -4.95
C LEU A 237 -11.12 21.33 -5.74
N VAL A 238 -9.92 21.06 -5.22
CA VAL A 238 -8.65 21.40 -5.87
C VAL A 238 -7.98 20.11 -6.31
N LYS A 239 -7.32 20.16 -7.48
CA LYS A 239 -6.48 19.08 -7.95
C LYS A 239 -5.13 19.18 -7.23
N GLN A 240 -4.82 18.19 -6.42
CA GLN A 240 -3.53 18.07 -5.78
C GLN A 240 -2.70 17.02 -6.55
N PRO A 241 -1.43 17.29 -6.87
CA PRO A 241 -0.56 16.26 -7.43
C PRO A 241 -0.43 15.13 -6.42
N ASN A 242 -0.61 13.89 -6.87
CA ASN A 242 -0.42 12.72 -6.01
C ASN A 242 1.08 12.36 -6.05
N PRO A 243 1.82 12.48 -4.94
CA PRO A 243 3.23 12.13 -4.94
C PRO A 243 3.37 10.62 -5.15
N SER A 244 4.26 10.25 -6.07
CA SER A 244 4.67 8.87 -6.30
C SER A 244 5.91 8.58 -5.46
N SER A 245 5.75 7.87 -4.35
CA SER A 245 6.85 7.25 -3.59
C SER A 245 6.44 5.83 -3.26
#